data_AF-A0A3A8J563-F1
#
_entry.id   AF-A0A3A8J563-F1
#
_cell.length_a   1.000
_cell.length_b   1.000
_cell.length_c   1.000
_cell.angle_alpha   90.00
_cell.angle_beta   90.00
_cell.angle_gamma   90.00
#
_symmetry.space_group_name_H-M   'P 1'
#
loop_
_entity.id
_entity.type
_entity.pdbx_description
1 polymer ?
#
loop_
_entity_poly.entity_id
_entity_poly.type
_entity_poly.pdbx_seq_one_letter_code
_entity_poly.pdbx_strand_id
1 'polypeptide(L)'
;MLRRLSSTLLAASMFAGCGGIETEPSAETVAPASVQSQQAPILTTTDVDVAPDCQGILAFVNTSSYATLDQFLPSNVVTNLVNRRATAPFTSLADLSSVPLVGETRLKQIEGGARNRDFIDADCTGIFDGIALSHDDAAAIVSLVNTIDDSELHDVLPDAWNGAANLLNLRPFTSAQAISNVTGIGDVSFRNIRNSATLSRPFEALATALNAIPSNGSYGAVLQRHFDWWEVVTANHPYSRGGPTCFGLEPSSVPSGATIRPYLANAAEVRAEVNSTLAYVNASSKIPAGVISAGLANLDARIAGRSFKGCIFSYADDPWSSHSAAIFVDTVNGFSVLSETWWAE
;
A
#
# COMPACT_ATOMS: atom_id res chain seq x y z
N MET A 1 3.83 6.87 -61.99
CA MET A 1 5.13 7.12 -62.66
C MET A 1 6.18 7.33 -61.56
N LEU A 2 7.22 6.50 -61.53
CA LEU A 2 8.32 6.54 -60.55
C LEU A 2 9.29 7.72 -60.77
N ARG A 3 9.89 8.22 -59.67
CA ARG A 3 11.31 8.67 -59.50
C ARG A 3 11.44 9.14 -58.03
N ARG A 4 12.11 8.50 -57.05
CA ARG A 4 13.47 7.92 -56.86
C ARG A 4 14.63 8.92 -56.90
N LEU A 5 15.51 8.79 -55.88
CA LEU A 5 16.93 9.18 -55.71
C LEU A 5 17.18 10.52 -54.98
N SER A 6 18.08 10.69 -54.00
CA SER A 6 19.22 9.87 -53.52
C SER A 6 19.72 10.32 -52.13
N SER A 7 20.39 9.40 -51.43
CA SER A 7 21.24 9.58 -50.25
C SER A 7 22.67 10.02 -50.60
N THR A 8 23.39 10.64 -49.65
CA THR A 8 24.86 10.62 -49.60
C THR A 8 25.38 10.51 -48.16
N LEU A 9 26.16 9.45 -47.94
CA LEU A 9 27.10 9.19 -46.85
C LEU A 9 28.39 10.00 -47.03
N LEU A 10 29.08 10.33 -45.94
CA LEU A 10 30.56 10.45 -45.80
C LEU A 10 30.87 10.77 -44.32
N ALA A 11 31.99 10.42 -43.72
CA ALA A 11 32.83 9.22 -43.62
C ALA A 11 33.79 9.49 -42.45
N ALA A 12 34.20 8.46 -41.72
CA ALA A 12 35.10 8.50 -40.58
C ALA A 12 36.58 8.77 -40.96
N SER A 13 37.39 9.24 -39.99
CA SER A 13 38.81 8.88 -39.70
C SER A 13 39.56 10.04 -39.00
N MET A 14 40.61 9.90 -38.19
CA MET A 14 41.22 8.88 -37.31
C MET A 14 42.37 9.56 -36.51
N PHE A 15 42.85 8.88 -35.45
CA PHE A 15 44.22 8.87 -34.86
C PHE A 15 44.69 9.86 -33.76
N ALA A 16 44.69 9.31 -32.53
CA ALA A 16 45.79 9.12 -31.56
C ALA A 16 47.13 9.92 -31.63
N GLY A 17 47.57 10.38 -30.45
CA GLY A 17 48.96 10.70 -30.11
C GLY A 17 49.20 10.66 -28.58
N CYS A 18 50.24 9.95 -28.14
CA CYS A 18 50.66 9.73 -26.74
C CYS A 18 51.86 10.60 -26.32
N GLY A 19 51.89 11.07 -25.06
CA GLY A 19 53.09 11.09 -24.18
C GLY A 19 53.70 12.44 -23.75
N GLY A 20 53.78 12.71 -22.42
CA GLY A 20 54.88 13.52 -21.83
C GLY A 20 54.65 14.47 -20.63
N ILE A 21 54.36 13.94 -19.43
CA ILE A 21 54.76 14.28 -18.03
C ILE A 21 54.78 15.72 -17.40
N GLU A 22 54.15 15.78 -16.21
CA GLU A 22 54.43 16.51 -14.94
C GLU A 22 54.14 18.02 -14.75
N THR A 23 53.03 18.35 -14.07
CA THR A 23 53.02 18.90 -12.67
C THR A 23 51.59 18.94 -12.10
N GLU A 24 51.38 18.31 -10.92
CA GLU A 24 50.19 18.50 -10.07
C GLU A 24 50.14 19.94 -9.51
N PRO A 25 48.93 20.47 -9.24
CA PRO A 25 48.41 20.38 -7.88
C PRO A 25 46.96 19.91 -7.81
N SER A 26 46.62 19.42 -6.62
CA SER A 26 45.53 18.53 -6.26
C SER A 26 44.10 19.07 -6.35
N ALA A 27 43.21 18.08 -6.44
CA ALA A 27 41.86 17.97 -5.86
C ALA A 27 40.69 18.56 -6.64
N GLU A 28 40.11 17.75 -7.53
CA GLU A 28 38.72 17.26 -7.40
C GLU A 28 38.51 16.08 -8.36
N THR A 29 38.59 14.87 -7.81
CA THR A 29 38.46 13.61 -8.55
C THR A 29 36.99 13.35 -8.88
N VAL A 30 36.58 13.60 -10.13
CA VAL A 30 35.33 13.06 -10.68
C VAL A 30 35.58 11.59 -11.00
N ALA A 31 35.20 10.70 -10.09
CA ALA A 31 35.19 9.26 -10.33
C ALA A 31 34.10 8.90 -11.37
N PRO A 32 34.35 7.92 -12.26
CA PRO A 32 33.41 7.55 -13.31
C PRO A 32 32.19 6.87 -12.68
N ALA A 33 31.00 7.18 -13.21
CA ALA A 33 29.73 6.59 -12.79
C ALA A 33 29.81 5.06 -12.89
N SER A 34 29.96 4.40 -11.75
CA SER A 34 29.69 2.98 -11.61
C SER A 34 28.22 2.74 -11.91
N VAL A 35 27.95 1.82 -12.84
CA VAL A 35 26.63 1.22 -13.06
C VAL A 35 26.23 0.51 -11.77
N GLN A 36 25.62 1.25 -10.84
CA GLN A 36 24.82 0.67 -9.78
C GLN A 36 23.63 0.01 -10.47
N SER A 37 23.67 -1.32 -10.53
CA SER A 37 22.47 -2.14 -10.59
C SER A 37 21.38 -1.46 -9.79
N GLN A 38 20.24 -1.18 -10.42
CA GLN A 38 19.01 -0.75 -9.76
C GLN A 38 18.66 -1.81 -8.71
N GLN A 39 19.22 -1.66 -7.52
CA GLN A 39 18.70 -2.28 -6.32
C GLN A 39 17.37 -1.59 -6.09
N ALA A 40 16.29 -2.32 -6.33
CA ALA A 40 14.96 -1.94 -5.91
C ALA A 40 15.05 -1.46 -4.44
N PRO A 41 14.37 -0.35 -4.11
CA PRO A 41 14.45 0.23 -2.78
C PRO A 41 14.13 -0.83 -1.73
N ILE A 42 15.03 -0.95 -0.74
CA ILE A 42 14.86 -1.82 0.43
C ILE A 42 13.65 -1.29 1.22
N LEU A 43 12.51 -1.97 1.07
CA LEU A 43 11.24 -1.66 1.74
C LEU A 43 11.24 -2.26 3.16
N THR A 44 11.78 -1.55 4.16
CA THR A 44 11.52 -1.87 5.59
C THR A 44 10.29 -1.04 6.03
N THR A 45 9.32 -1.50 6.82
CA THR A 45 9.37 -2.21 8.12
C THR A 45 8.14 -3.11 8.37
N THR A 46 7.41 -3.51 7.33
CA THR A 46 6.34 -4.54 7.36
C THR A 46 6.53 -5.59 6.26
N ASP A 47 7.80 -5.88 5.92
CA ASP A 47 8.22 -6.85 4.92
C ASP A 47 8.14 -8.28 5.48
N VAL A 48 6.94 -8.68 5.92
CA VAL A 48 6.63 -10.09 6.08
C VAL A 48 5.82 -10.45 4.85
N ASP A 49 6.48 -11.07 3.89
CA ASP A 49 5.83 -11.77 2.78
C ASP A 49 5.19 -13.09 3.24
N VAL A 50 5.24 -13.38 4.55
CA VAL A 50 4.62 -14.54 5.18
C VAL A 50 3.80 -14.11 6.40
N ALA A 51 2.47 -14.20 6.30
CA ALA A 51 1.60 -14.04 7.47
C ALA A 51 2.00 -15.02 8.60
N PRO A 52 1.78 -14.68 9.89
CA PRO A 52 2.11 -15.54 11.02
C PRO A 52 1.60 -16.98 10.86
N ASP A 53 0.36 -17.15 10.41
CA ASP A 53 -0.29 -18.45 10.20
C ASP A 53 0.37 -19.28 9.08
N CYS A 54 1.12 -18.61 8.20
CA CYS A 54 1.86 -19.23 7.10
C CYS A 54 3.35 -19.45 7.39
N GLN A 55 3.86 -19.11 8.58
CA GLN A 55 5.29 -19.28 8.94
C GLN A 55 5.75 -20.73 8.85
N GLY A 56 4.80 -21.68 8.95
CA GLY A 56 5.02 -23.09 8.69
C GLY A 56 5.64 -23.41 7.32
N ILE A 57 5.42 -22.57 6.30
CA ILE A 57 6.05 -22.73 4.97
C ILE A 57 7.58 -22.64 5.10
N LEU A 58 8.08 -21.64 5.83
CA LEU A 58 9.51 -21.48 6.06
C LEU A 58 10.05 -22.57 6.98
N ALA A 59 9.30 -22.95 8.01
CA ALA A 59 9.67 -24.04 8.90
C ALA A 59 9.81 -25.38 8.15
N PHE A 60 8.90 -25.66 7.21
CA PHE A 60 8.96 -26.85 6.36
C PHE A 60 10.26 -26.89 5.56
N VAL A 61 10.62 -25.80 4.87
CA VAL A 61 11.85 -25.76 4.08
C VAL A 61 13.10 -25.72 4.95
N ASN A 62 13.06 -25.13 6.15
CA ASN A 62 14.23 -25.06 7.02
C ASN A 62 14.53 -26.38 7.74
N THR A 63 13.51 -27.17 8.08
CA THR A 63 13.67 -28.35 8.96
C THR A 63 13.51 -29.70 8.26
N SER A 64 12.83 -29.76 7.12
CA SER A 64 12.58 -31.04 6.44
C SER A 64 13.86 -31.69 5.92
N SER A 65 13.93 -33.02 5.95
CA SER A 65 15.05 -33.75 5.34
C SER A 65 15.10 -33.56 3.81
N TYR A 66 16.26 -33.81 3.20
CA TYR A 66 16.38 -33.85 1.74
C TYR A 66 15.31 -34.76 1.12
N ALA A 67 15.19 -36.00 1.64
CA ALA A 67 14.25 -36.99 1.15
C ALA A 67 12.78 -36.57 1.31
N THR A 68 12.47 -35.73 2.30
CA THR A 68 11.13 -35.16 2.47
C THR A 68 10.85 -34.11 1.40
N LEU A 69 11.81 -33.20 1.16
CA LEU A 69 11.65 -32.14 0.16
C LEU A 69 11.59 -32.69 -1.27
N ASP A 70 12.35 -33.75 -1.56
CA ASP A 70 12.42 -34.41 -2.87
C ASP A 70 11.12 -35.13 -3.29
N GLN A 71 10.20 -35.34 -2.34
CA GLN A 71 8.85 -35.84 -2.65
C GLN A 71 7.98 -34.78 -3.33
N PHE A 72 8.29 -33.49 -3.14
CA PHE A 72 7.47 -32.37 -3.61
C PHE A 72 8.19 -31.50 -4.64
N LEU A 73 9.53 -31.54 -4.65
CA LEU A 73 10.39 -30.70 -5.46
C LEU A 73 11.38 -31.53 -6.28
N PRO A 74 11.81 -31.05 -7.45
CA PRO A 74 12.88 -31.70 -8.19
C PRO A 74 14.20 -31.69 -7.40
N SER A 75 14.99 -32.75 -7.51
CA SER A 75 16.21 -32.96 -6.74
C SER A 75 17.26 -31.85 -6.87
N ASN A 76 17.37 -31.20 -8.03
CA ASN A 76 18.26 -30.05 -8.22
C ASN A 76 17.81 -28.82 -7.42
N VAL A 77 16.49 -28.60 -7.30
CA VAL A 77 15.93 -27.54 -6.45
C VAL A 77 16.18 -27.86 -4.97
N VAL A 78 15.94 -29.11 -4.56
CA VAL A 78 16.21 -29.55 -3.18
C VAL A 78 17.67 -29.37 -2.80
N THR A 79 18.59 -29.75 -3.69
CA THR A 79 20.03 -29.55 -3.50
C THR A 79 20.35 -28.08 -3.26
N ASN A 80 19.81 -27.18 -4.09
CA ASN A 80 20.03 -25.73 -3.93
C ASN A 80 19.46 -25.20 -2.60
N LEU A 81 18.24 -25.61 -2.23
CA LEU A 81 17.60 -25.22 -0.97
C LEU A 81 18.38 -25.70 0.25
N VAL A 82 18.80 -26.97 0.27
CA VAL A 82 19.55 -27.57 1.38
C VAL A 82 20.92 -26.91 1.53
N ASN A 83 21.62 -26.66 0.43
CA ASN A 83 22.90 -25.95 0.45
C ASN A 83 22.73 -24.51 0.95
N ARG A 84 21.69 -23.80 0.48
CA ARG A 84 21.40 -22.42 0.90
C ARG A 84 21.06 -22.35 2.39
N ARG A 85 20.17 -23.20 2.90
CA ARG A 85 19.77 -23.16 4.33
C ARG A 85 20.88 -23.58 5.29
N ALA A 86 21.85 -24.38 4.82
CA ALA A 86 23.02 -24.76 5.61
C ALA A 86 23.92 -23.56 5.94
N THR A 87 23.84 -22.47 5.15
CA THR A 87 24.53 -21.21 5.45
C THR A 87 23.73 -20.31 6.40
N ALA A 88 22.42 -20.18 6.17
CA ALA A 88 21.49 -19.47 7.03
C ALA A 88 20.05 -19.95 6.76
N PRO A 89 19.21 -20.17 7.77
CA PRO A 89 17.79 -20.45 7.58
C PRO A 89 17.08 -19.36 6.77
N PHE A 90 16.07 -19.75 6.00
CA PHE A 90 15.21 -18.82 5.28
C PHE A 90 14.31 -18.04 6.24
N THR A 91 14.20 -16.74 6.02
CA THR A 91 13.37 -15.83 6.84
C THR A 91 12.21 -15.21 6.08
N SER A 92 12.11 -15.40 4.77
CA SER A 92 11.06 -14.83 3.91
C SER A 92 10.85 -15.68 2.64
N LEU A 93 9.73 -15.48 1.93
CA LEU A 93 9.51 -16.07 0.61
C LEU A 93 10.45 -15.46 -0.45
N ALA A 94 10.81 -14.19 -0.31
CA ALA A 94 11.78 -13.51 -1.15
C ALA A 94 13.17 -14.14 -1.03
N ASP A 95 13.57 -14.55 0.18
CA ASP A 95 14.82 -15.28 0.38
C ASP A 95 14.74 -16.68 -0.25
N LEU A 96 13.60 -17.38 -0.12
CA LEU A 96 13.37 -18.64 -0.81
C LEU A 96 13.41 -18.50 -2.33
N SER A 97 12.78 -17.48 -2.90
CA SER A 97 12.71 -17.26 -4.34
C SER A 97 14.04 -16.78 -4.94
N SER A 98 14.95 -16.27 -4.11
CA SER A 98 16.32 -15.96 -4.51
C SER A 98 17.15 -17.21 -4.84
N VAL A 99 16.72 -18.38 -4.39
CA VAL A 99 17.42 -19.64 -4.64
C VAL A 99 17.27 -20.05 -6.10
N PRO A 100 18.35 -20.46 -6.79
CA PRO A 100 18.27 -20.86 -8.18
C PRO A 100 17.20 -21.94 -8.41
N LEU A 101 16.36 -21.70 -9.41
CA LEU A 101 15.24 -22.54 -9.84
C LEU A 101 14.02 -22.53 -8.89
N VAL A 102 13.98 -21.64 -7.89
CA VAL A 102 12.81 -21.45 -7.02
C VAL A 102 11.96 -20.28 -7.54
N GLY A 103 11.23 -20.52 -8.62
CA GLY A 103 10.18 -19.61 -9.09
C GLY A 103 8.82 -19.89 -8.43
N GLU A 104 7.80 -19.16 -8.87
CA GLU A 104 6.42 -19.27 -8.37
C GLU A 104 5.88 -20.70 -8.29
N THR A 105 6.09 -21.50 -9.35
CA THR A 105 5.68 -22.91 -9.37
C THR A 105 6.31 -23.71 -8.23
N ARG A 106 7.57 -23.44 -7.88
CA ARG A 106 8.26 -24.14 -6.79
C ARG A 106 7.81 -23.63 -5.43
N LEU A 107 7.51 -22.35 -5.30
CA LEU A 107 6.86 -21.82 -4.08
C LEU A 107 5.51 -22.51 -3.84
N LYS A 108 4.70 -22.71 -4.88
CA LYS A 108 3.44 -23.47 -4.77
C LYS A 108 3.63 -24.94 -4.39
N GLN A 109 4.67 -25.59 -4.89
CA GLN A 109 5.00 -26.96 -4.48
C GLN A 109 5.50 -27.03 -3.03
N ILE A 110 6.30 -26.06 -2.60
CA ILE A 110 6.72 -25.92 -1.20
C ILE A 110 5.50 -25.74 -0.30
N GLU A 111 4.58 -24.83 -0.65
CA GLU A 111 3.32 -24.62 0.06
C GLU A 111 2.51 -25.92 0.18
N GLY A 112 2.34 -26.65 -0.93
CA GLY A 112 1.66 -27.94 -0.95
C GLY A 112 2.34 -29.00 -0.08
N GLY A 113 3.68 -29.04 -0.08
CA GLY A 113 4.46 -29.93 0.79
C GLY A 113 4.32 -29.58 2.27
N ALA A 114 4.38 -28.30 2.61
CA ALA A 114 4.17 -27.81 3.98
C ALA A 114 2.78 -28.19 4.48
N ARG A 115 1.74 -28.02 3.65
CA ARG A 115 0.36 -28.42 3.98
C ARG A 115 0.22 -29.93 4.13
N ASN A 116 0.84 -30.73 3.25
CA ASN A 116 0.78 -32.19 3.32
C ASN A 116 1.51 -32.77 4.54
N ARG A 117 2.47 -32.03 5.10
CA ARG A 117 3.25 -32.41 6.28
C ARG A 117 2.81 -31.69 7.56
N ASP A 118 1.61 -31.09 7.55
CA ASP A 118 0.99 -30.43 8.70
C ASP A 118 1.83 -29.27 9.30
N PHE A 119 2.65 -28.61 8.48
CA PHE A 119 3.34 -27.39 8.89
C PHE A 119 2.45 -26.15 8.81
N ILE A 120 1.45 -26.17 7.93
CA ILE A 120 0.43 -25.14 7.79
C ILE A 120 -0.94 -25.81 7.68
N ASP A 121 -1.98 -25.13 8.14
CA ASP A 121 -3.37 -25.60 8.12
C ASP A 121 -4.26 -24.64 7.32
N ALA A 122 -5.58 -24.68 7.58
CA ALA A 122 -6.57 -23.86 6.90
C ALA A 122 -6.42 -22.36 7.18
N ASP A 123 -5.76 -21.95 8.26
CA ASP A 123 -5.57 -20.55 8.61
C ASP A 123 -4.53 -19.87 7.70
N CYS A 124 -3.66 -20.66 7.05
CA CYS A 124 -2.84 -20.20 5.93
C CYS A 124 -3.57 -20.42 4.59
N THR A 125 -3.99 -19.33 3.94
CA THR A 125 -4.67 -19.38 2.63
C THR A 125 -3.75 -19.85 1.52
N GLY A 126 -2.47 -19.49 1.58
CA GLY A 126 -1.45 -19.86 0.60
C GLY A 126 -0.69 -18.67 0.03
N ILE A 127 0.17 -18.95 -0.96
CA ILE A 127 1.06 -17.97 -1.60
C ILE A 127 0.39 -17.36 -2.85
N PHE A 128 0.26 -16.05 -2.94
CA PHE A 128 -0.25 -15.36 -4.14
C PHE A 128 0.70 -14.21 -4.47
N ASP A 129 1.17 -14.16 -5.73
CA ASP A 129 2.16 -13.16 -6.20
C ASP A 129 3.34 -12.96 -5.23
N GLY A 130 3.92 -14.08 -4.80
CA GLY A 130 5.06 -14.09 -3.88
C GLY A 130 4.75 -13.75 -2.42
N ILE A 131 3.47 -13.72 -2.01
CA ILE A 131 3.04 -13.38 -0.65
C ILE A 131 2.16 -14.49 -0.06
N ALA A 132 2.55 -15.03 1.09
CA ALA A 132 1.73 -15.95 1.88
C ALA A 132 0.76 -15.19 2.79
N LEU A 133 -0.54 -15.45 2.61
CA LEU A 133 -1.63 -14.79 3.30
C LEU A 133 -2.32 -15.71 4.31
N SER A 134 -2.70 -15.16 5.46
CA SER A 134 -3.67 -15.82 6.35
C SER A 134 -5.08 -15.79 5.75
N HIS A 135 -6.00 -16.55 6.34
CA HIS A 135 -7.42 -16.52 5.99
C HIS A 135 -8.01 -15.11 6.16
N ASP A 136 -7.70 -14.45 7.27
CA ASP A 136 -8.19 -13.10 7.56
C ASP A 136 -7.61 -12.06 6.60
N ASP A 137 -6.35 -12.20 6.19
CA ASP A 137 -5.72 -11.32 5.20
C ASP A 137 -6.35 -11.47 3.82
N ALA A 138 -6.62 -12.71 3.40
CA ALA A 138 -7.33 -12.95 2.15
C ALA A 138 -8.75 -12.36 2.17
N ALA A 139 -9.47 -12.49 3.29
CA ALA A 139 -10.81 -11.92 3.44
C ALA A 139 -10.79 -10.38 3.41
N ALA A 140 -9.83 -9.74 4.09
CA ALA A 140 -9.70 -8.29 4.10
C ALA A 140 -9.34 -7.73 2.72
N ILE A 141 -8.45 -8.41 1.97
CA ILE A 141 -8.13 -8.04 0.58
C ILE A 141 -9.39 -8.08 -0.29
N VAL A 142 -10.17 -9.16 -0.20
CA VAL A 142 -11.41 -9.30 -0.98
C VAL A 142 -12.42 -8.22 -0.59
N SER A 143 -12.58 -7.95 0.71
CA SER A 143 -13.44 -6.88 1.21
C SER A 143 -13.02 -5.53 0.63
N LEU A 144 -11.75 -5.17 0.81
CA LEU A 144 -11.19 -3.91 0.31
C LEU A 144 -11.41 -3.76 -1.18
N VAL A 145 -10.97 -4.73 -1.99
CA VAL A 145 -11.04 -4.61 -3.45
C VAL A 145 -12.47 -4.53 -3.95
N ASN A 146 -13.46 -5.09 -3.23
CA ASN A 146 -14.87 -4.98 -3.60
C ASN A 146 -15.51 -3.65 -3.20
N THR A 147 -14.97 -2.93 -2.21
CA THR A 147 -15.60 -1.72 -1.64
C THR A 147 -14.80 -0.44 -1.82
N ILE A 148 -13.50 -0.51 -2.11
CA ILE A 148 -12.62 0.65 -2.27
C ILE A 148 -13.06 1.50 -3.47
N ASP A 149 -13.05 2.82 -3.34
CA ASP A 149 -13.45 3.71 -4.43
C ASP A 149 -12.38 3.77 -5.55
N ASP A 150 -12.78 4.24 -6.74
CA ASP A 150 -11.88 4.33 -7.91
C ASP A 150 -10.66 5.19 -7.61
N SER A 151 -10.86 6.38 -7.06
CA SER A 151 -9.76 7.31 -6.76
C SER A 151 -8.77 6.73 -5.75
N GLU A 152 -9.29 6.08 -4.71
CA GLU A 152 -8.44 5.49 -3.68
C GLU A 152 -7.72 4.24 -4.19
N LEU A 153 -8.36 3.44 -5.04
CA LEU A 153 -7.70 2.30 -5.66
C LEU A 153 -6.52 2.76 -6.53
N HIS A 154 -6.66 3.88 -7.23
CA HIS A 154 -5.57 4.49 -7.99
C HIS A 154 -4.47 5.07 -7.08
N ASP A 155 -4.81 5.58 -5.89
CA ASP A 155 -3.82 5.97 -4.87
C ASP A 155 -3.07 4.75 -4.29
N VAL A 156 -3.74 3.60 -4.14
CA VAL A 156 -3.12 2.32 -3.72
C VAL A 156 -2.24 1.72 -4.83
N LEU A 157 -2.63 1.94 -6.09
CA LEU A 157 -2.01 1.35 -7.28
C LEU A 157 -1.50 2.43 -8.27
N PRO A 158 -0.62 3.36 -7.83
CA PRO A 158 -0.24 4.51 -8.65
C PRO A 158 0.46 4.09 -9.95
N ASP A 159 1.24 3.00 -9.91
CA ASP A 159 1.97 2.46 -11.05
C ASP A 159 1.21 1.36 -11.83
N ALA A 160 0.00 1.00 -11.37
CA ALA A 160 -0.79 -0.10 -11.94
C ALA A 160 -2.20 0.35 -12.32
N TRP A 161 -2.30 1.51 -12.97
CA TRP A 161 -3.56 2.13 -13.40
C TRP A 161 -4.49 1.18 -14.19
N ASN A 162 -3.94 0.44 -15.17
CA ASN A 162 -4.72 -0.54 -15.92
C ASN A 162 -5.18 -1.72 -15.04
N GLY A 163 -4.38 -2.10 -14.04
CA GLY A 163 -4.74 -3.11 -13.05
C GLY A 163 -5.89 -2.63 -12.16
N ALA A 164 -5.83 -1.39 -11.68
CA ALA A 164 -6.91 -0.75 -10.91
C ALA A 164 -8.23 -0.72 -11.69
N ALA A 165 -8.19 -0.25 -12.95
CA ALA A 165 -9.37 -0.24 -13.83
C ALA A 165 -9.95 -1.66 -14.06
N ASN A 166 -9.09 -2.67 -14.25
CA ASN A 166 -9.55 -4.05 -14.41
C ASN A 166 -10.18 -4.60 -13.12
N LEU A 167 -9.60 -4.31 -11.95
CA LEU A 167 -10.19 -4.69 -10.67
C LEU A 167 -11.59 -4.11 -10.50
N LEU A 168 -11.78 -2.81 -10.79
CA LEU A 168 -13.10 -2.16 -10.69
C LEU A 168 -14.14 -2.82 -11.60
N ASN A 169 -13.77 -3.12 -12.85
CA ASN A 169 -14.66 -3.72 -13.84
C ASN A 169 -15.03 -5.18 -13.55
N LEU A 170 -14.17 -5.91 -12.83
CA LEU A 170 -14.34 -7.34 -12.55
C LEU A 170 -15.01 -7.64 -11.20
N ARG A 171 -15.39 -6.60 -10.43
CA ARG A 171 -16.16 -6.78 -9.19
C ARG A 171 -17.48 -7.52 -9.45
N PRO A 172 -17.95 -8.35 -8.50
CA PRO A 172 -17.31 -8.69 -7.22
C PRO A 172 -16.33 -9.87 -7.33
N PHE A 173 -15.27 -9.82 -6.52
CA PHE A 173 -14.35 -10.94 -6.31
C PHE A 173 -14.78 -11.79 -5.12
N THR A 174 -14.50 -13.09 -5.18
CA THR A 174 -14.77 -14.05 -4.10
C THR A 174 -13.50 -14.58 -3.42
N SER A 175 -12.31 -14.31 -3.97
CA SER A 175 -11.04 -14.77 -3.40
C SER A 175 -9.88 -13.83 -3.72
N ALA A 176 -8.89 -13.80 -2.82
CA ALA A 176 -7.65 -13.02 -3.03
C ALA A 176 -6.83 -13.55 -4.23
N GLN A 177 -6.93 -14.84 -4.54
CA GLN A 177 -6.33 -15.43 -5.74
C GLN A 177 -6.94 -14.88 -7.04
N ALA A 178 -8.25 -14.66 -7.07
CA ALA A 178 -8.88 -14.10 -8.26
C ALA A 178 -8.39 -12.66 -8.51
N ILE A 179 -8.13 -11.92 -7.43
CA ILE A 179 -7.57 -10.56 -7.45
C ILE A 179 -6.11 -10.57 -7.93
N SER A 180 -5.26 -11.47 -7.38
CA SER A 180 -3.86 -11.59 -7.80
C SER A 180 -3.73 -11.94 -9.28
N ASN A 181 -4.64 -12.77 -9.80
CA ASN A 181 -4.63 -13.19 -11.20
C ASN A 181 -5.16 -12.15 -12.19
N VAL A 182 -5.61 -10.97 -11.74
CA VAL A 182 -6.10 -9.93 -12.64
C VAL A 182 -4.96 -9.36 -13.48
N THR A 183 -5.18 -9.24 -14.79
CA THR A 183 -4.19 -8.65 -15.69
C THR A 183 -3.86 -7.22 -15.27
N GLY A 184 -2.57 -6.95 -15.07
CA GLY A 184 -2.08 -5.65 -14.58
C GLY A 184 -1.91 -5.59 -13.06
N ILE A 185 -2.26 -6.65 -12.33
CA ILE A 185 -1.87 -6.87 -10.94
C ILE A 185 -0.69 -7.85 -10.95
N GLY A 186 0.38 -7.48 -10.26
CA GLY A 186 1.51 -8.37 -9.97
C GLY A 186 2.01 -8.13 -8.55
N ASP A 187 3.12 -8.77 -8.16
CA ASP A 187 3.64 -8.83 -6.79
C ASP A 187 3.60 -7.50 -6.03
N VAL A 188 4.07 -6.41 -6.65
CA VAL A 188 4.09 -5.08 -6.01
C VAL A 188 2.67 -4.53 -5.82
N SER A 189 1.83 -4.60 -6.84
CA SER A 189 0.43 -4.15 -6.79
C SER A 189 -0.37 -4.95 -5.76
N PHE A 190 -0.24 -6.27 -5.79
CA PHE A 190 -0.93 -7.15 -4.85
C PHE A 190 -0.44 -6.93 -3.40
N ARG A 191 0.87 -6.67 -3.22
CA ARG A 191 1.44 -6.26 -1.94
C ARG A 191 0.85 -4.95 -1.43
N ASN A 192 0.68 -3.96 -2.30
CA ASN A 192 0.07 -2.67 -1.95
C ASN A 192 -1.40 -2.84 -1.56
N ILE A 193 -2.17 -3.67 -2.28
CA ILE A 193 -3.56 -4.01 -1.93
C ILE A 193 -3.61 -4.67 -0.55
N ARG A 194 -2.82 -5.72 -0.31
CA ARG A 194 -2.71 -6.37 1.00
C ARG A 194 -2.36 -5.35 2.08
N ASN A 195 -1.34 -4.55 1.86
CA ASN A 195 -0.91 -3.55 2.82
C ASN A 195 -2.05 -2.58 3.15
N SER A 196 -2.75 -2.08 2.13
CA SER A 196 -3.92 -1.23 2.34
C SER A 196 -5.01 -1.95 3.16
N ALA A 197 -5.25 -3.23 2.89
CA ALA A 197 -6.30 -4.01 3.54
C ALA A 197 -5.98 -4.45 4.99
N THR A 198 -4.70 -4.52 5.38
CA THR A 198 -4.33 -5.13 6.68
C THR A 198 -3.65 -4.17 7.63
N LEU A 199 -2.93 -3.17 7.13
CA LEU A 199 -2.08 -2.31 7.94
C LEU A 199 -2.87 -1.32 8.82
N SER A 200 -4.10 -0.98 8.44
CA SER A 200 -4.98 -0.04 9.14
C SER A 200 -6.11 -0.69 9.94
N ARG A 201 -6.17 -2.02 10.02
CA ARG A 201 -7.28 -2.73 10.69
C ARG A 201 -7.62 -2.23 12.10
N PRO A 202 -6.65 -1.98 13.02
CA PRO A 202 -7.01 -1.45 14.33
C PRO A 202 -7.64 -0.06 14.26
N PHE A 203 -7.19 0.81 13.35
CA PHE A 203 -7.81 2.12 13.11
C PHE A 203 -9.21 1.98 12.49
N GLU A 204 -9.39 1.07 11.54
CA GLU A 204 -10.70 0.76 10.94
C GLU A 204 -11.67 0.16 11.96
N ALA A 205 -11.20 -0.65 12.91
CA ALA A 205 -12.02 -1.16 14.00
C ALA A 205 -12.49 -0.03 14.92
N LEU A 206 -11.63 0.96 15.19
CA LEU A 206 -12.02 2.18 15.92
C LEU A 206 -13.03 3.01 15.11
N ALA A 207 -12.79 3.22 13.82
CA ALA A 207 -13.70 3.92 12.93
C ALA A 207 -15.08 3.23 12.86
N THR A 208 -15.10 1.91 12.72
CA THR A 208 -16.33 1.09 12.74
C THR A 208 -17.07 1.23 14.07
N ALA A 209 -16.36 1.16 15.20
CA ALA A 209 -16.95 1.31 16.52
C ALA A 209 -17.53 2.73 16.75
N LEU A 210 -16.86 3.76 16.23
CA LEU A 210 -17.36 5.14 16.26
C LEU A 210 -18.62 5.29 15.41
N ASN A 211 -18.58 4.82 14.16
CA ASN A 211 -19.69 4.93 13.20
C ASN A 211 -20.92 4.12 13.64
N ALA A 212 -20.73 3.10 14.49
CA ALA A 212 -21.80 2.32 15.09
C ALA A 212 -22.49 3.02 16.28
N ILE A 213 -21.95 4.14 16.79
CA ILE A 213 -22.62 4.91 17.83
C ILE A 213 -23.90 5.52 17.25
N PRO A 214 -25.09 5.22 17.81
CA PRO A 214 -26.33 5.78 17.28
C PRO A 214 -26.32 7.31 17.38
N SER A 215 -26.48 7.98 16.23
CA SER A 215 -26.87 9.39 16.21
C SER A 215 -28.35 9.47 16.58
N ASN A 216 -28.69 10.18 17.64
CA ASN A 216 -30.09 10.38 18.04
C ASN A 216 -30.86 11.36 17.12
N GLY A 217 -30.34 11.63 15.92
CA GLY A 217 -30.83 12.64 14.98
C GLY A 217 -30.26 14.03 15.20
N SER A 218 -29.70 14.34 16.38
CA SER A 218 -29.28 15.71 16.72
C SER A 218 -27.77 15.95 16.58
N TYR A 219 -26.93 14.92 16.67
CA TYR A 219 -25.49 15.03 16.41
C TYR A 219 -24.84 13.67 16.18
N GLY A 220 -23.67 13.67 15.56
CA GLY A 220 -22.87 12.47 15.34
C GLY A 220 -21.47 12.75 14.83
N ALA A 221 -20.73 11.66 14.63
CA ALA A 221 -19.37 11.67 14.12
C ALA A 221 -19.14 10.46 13.21
N VAL A 222 -18.31 10.65 12.19
CA VAL A 222 -17.86 9.62 11.26
C VAL A 222 -16.35 9.67 11.17
N LEU A 223 -15.74 8.49 11.20
CA LEU A 223 -14.37 8.28 10.77
C LEU A 223 -14.36 7.29 9.62
N GLN A 224 -13.57 7.54 8.59
CA GLN A 224 -13.36 6.59 7.50
C GLN A 224 -11.89 6.56 7.10
N ARG A 225 -11.43 5.35 6.78
CA ARG A 225 -10.14 5.09 6.15
C ARG A 225 -10.27 5.04 4.63
N HIS A 226 -11.41 4.57 4.12
CA HIS A 226 -11.63 4.39 2.69
C HIS A 226 -12.78 5.29 2.23
N PHE A 227 -12.50 6.17 1.27
CA PHE A 227 -13.45 7.16 0.74
C PHE A 227 -12.88 7.85 -0.53
N ASP A 228 -13.76 8.30 -1.44
CA ASP A 228 -13.41 9.22 -2.52
C ASP A 228 -13.31 10.66 -1.99
N TRP A 229 -12.07 11.12 -1.80
CA TRP A 229 -11.83 12.47 -1.28
C TRP A 229 -12.35 13.58 -2.21
N TRP A 230 -12.35 13.36 -3.53
CA TRP A 230 -12.80 14.34 -4.51
C TRP A 230 -14.31 14.44 -4.50
N GLU A 231 -15.01 13.30 -4.46
CA GLU A 231 -16.46 13.27 -4.29
C GLU A 231 -16.88 13.99 -3.01
N VAL A 232 -16.23 13.68 -1.87
CA VAL A 232 -16.56 14.30 -0.58
C VAL A 232 -16.37 15.82 -0.60
N VAL A 233 -15.28 16.33 -1.20
CA VAL A 233 -15.01 17.78 -1.20
C VAL A 233 -15.79 18.55 -2.28
N THR A 234 -16.23 17.89 -3.35
CA THR A 234 -16.97 18.52 -4.46
C THR A 234 -18.46 18.24 -4.43
N ALA A 235 -18.93 17.48 -3.45
CA ALA A 235 -20.34 17.26 -3.21
C ALA A 235 -21.11 18.59 -3.16
N ASN A 236 -22.21 18.65 -3.91
CA ASN A 236 -22.97 19.88 -4.09
C ASN A 236 -23.81 20.19 -2.84
N HIS A 237 -23.23 20.91 -1.89
CA HIS A 237 -23.91 21.36 -0.67
C HIS A 237 -24.41 22.82 -0.80
N PRO A 238 -25.73 23.04 -0.94
CA PRO A 238 -26.28 24.36 -1.24
C PRO A 238 -26.06 25.39 -0.12
N TYR A 239 -25.80 24.96 1.12
CA TYR A 239 -25.49 25.84 2.26
C TYR A 239 -24.04 25.69 2.76
N SER A 240 -23.09 25.49 1.85
CA SER A 240 -21.65 25.53 2.16
C SER A 240 -21.27 26.86 2.83
N ARG A 241 -20.67 26.79 4.04
CA ARG A 241 -20.30 27.96 4.85
C ARG A 241 -18.85 28.35 4.57
N GLY A 242 -18.59 28.82 3.35
CA GLY A 242 -17.25 29.15 2.85
C GLY A 242 -16.63 28.03 2.03
N GLY A 243 -15.64 28.37 1.20
CA GLY A 243 -14.94 27.39 0.38
C GLY A 243 -13.99 26.51 1.21
N PRO A 244 -13.62 25.31 0.73
CA PRO A 244 -12.72 24.42 1.45
C PRO A 244 -11.33 25.04 1.60
N THR A 245 -10.68 24.78 2.74
CA THR A 245 -9.26 25.10 2.93
C THR A 245 -8.44 23.88 2.59
N CYS A 246 -7.76 23.89 1.44
CA CYS A 246 -7.01 22.77 0.90
C CYS A 246 -5.49 22.97 1.03
N PHE A 247 -4.75 21.86 1.05
CA PHE A 247 -3.31 21.82 1.21
C PHE A 247 -2.69 20.64 0.47
N GLY A 248 -1.50 20.85 -0.11
CA GLY A 248 -0.77 19.79 -0.82
C GLY A 248 -1.42 19.30 -2.11
N LEU A 249 -2.50 19.96 -2.55
CA LEU A 249 -3.15 19.73 -3.83
C LEU A 249 -2.64 20.79 -4.82
N GLU A 250 -2.41 20.38 -6.07
CA GLU A 250 -2.06 21.33 -7.11
C GLU A 250 -3.21 22.35 -7.32
N PRO A 251 -2.94 23.63 -7.62
CA PRO A 251 -3.99 24.63 -7.78
C PRO A 251 -5.03 24.32 -8.88
N SER A 252 -4.68 23.50 -9.87
CA SER A 252 -5.62 22.99 -10.88
C SER A 252 -6.49 21.83 -10.39
N SER A 253 -6.16 21.27 -9.23
CA SER A 253 -6.74 20.07 -8.63
C SER A 253 -7.44 20.39 -7.30
N VAL A 254 -7.77 21.67 -7.06
CA VAL A 254 -8.59 22.11 -5.93
C VAL A 254 -9.99 22.52 -6.41
N PRO A 255 -11.03 22.31 -5.59
CA PRO A 255 -12.38 22.78 -5.89
C PRO A 255 -12.43 24.29 -6.11
N SER A 256 -13.36 24.73 -6.96
CA SER A 256 -13.57 26.17 -7.19
C SER A 256 -13.92 26.87 -5.88
N GLY A 257 -13.28 28.01 -5.61
CA GLY A 257 -13.46 28.78 -4.38
C GLY A 257 -12.67 28.26 -3.17
N ALA A 258 -11.84 27.22 -3.33
CA ALA A 258 -10.97 26.74 -2.29
C ALA A 258 -9.87 27.76 -1.93
N THR A 259 -9.58 27.89 -0.64
CA THR A 259 -8.38 28.59 -0.15
C THR A 259 -7.24 27.59 -0.05
N ILE A 260 -6.10 27.87 -0.68
CA ILE A 260 -4.92 27.00 -0.61
C ILE A 260 -4.02 27.50 0.51
N ARG A 261 -3.83 26.70 1.57
CA ARG A 261 -2.81 26.98 2.59
C ARG A 261 -1.44 26.45 2.14
N PRO A 262 -0.32 27.11 2.51
CA PRO A 262 0.98 26.87 1.88
C PRO A 262 1.75 25.66 2.42
N TYR A 263 1.29 25.00 3.48
CA TYR A 263 1.96 23.88 4.12
C TYR A 263 1.09 22.63 4.16
N LEU A 264 1.74 21.46 4.09
CA LEU A 264 1.10 20.14 4.24
C LEU A 264 0.64 19.94 5.69
N ALA A 265 -0.40 19.10 5.85
CA ALA A 265 -0.76 18.59 7.17
C ALA A 265 0.34 17.66 7.69
N ASN A 266 0.52 17.62 9.01
CA ASN A 266 1.47 16.74 9.68
C ASN A 266 0.74 15.72 10.56
N ALA A 267 1.50 14.77 11.10
CA ALA A 267 1.00 13.76 12.03
C ALA A 267 0.19 14.33 13.21
N ALA A 268 0.63 15.44 13.80
CA ALA A 268 -0.05 16.03 14.96
C ALA A 268 -1.42 16.58 14.59
N GLU A 269 -1.57 17.15 13.39
CA GLU A 269 -2.84 17.68 12.91
C GLU A 269 -3.85 16.56 12.62
N VAL A 270 -3.43 15.49 11.93
CA VAL A 270 -4.27 14.30 11.70
C VAL A 270 -4.72 13.70 13.04
N ARG A 271 -3.80 13.57 14.00
CA ARG A 271 -4.11 13.03 15.33
C ARG A 271 -5.06 13.92 16.12
N ALA A 272 -4.86 15.23 16.09
CA ALA A 272 -5.73 16.18 16.78
C ALA A 272 -7.16 16.08 16.26
N GLU A 273 -7.32 15.95 14.94
CA GLU A 273 -8.64 15.87 14.31
C GLU A 273 -9.38 14.57 14.66
N VAL A 274 -8.69 13.42 14.61
CA VAL A 274 -9.28 12.15 15.05
C VAL A 274 -9.70 12.22 16.52
N ASN A 275 -8.86 12.79 17.40
CA ASN A 275 -9.19 12.95 18.81
C ASN A 275 -10.40 13.88 19.03
N SER A 276 -10.48 14.99 18.28
CA SER A 276 -11.61 15.92 18.30
C SER A 276 -12.92 15.19 18.00
N THR A 277 -12.92 14.39 16.94
CA THR A 277 -14.09 13.62 16.48
C THR A 277 -14.52 12.53 17.46
N LEU A 278 -13.58 11.82 18.07
CA LEU A 278 -13.88 10.89 19.17
C LEU A 278 -14.47 11.61 20.39
N ALA A 279 -13.93 12.77 20.75
CA ALA A 279 -14.39 13.55 21.88
C ALA A 279 -15.80 14.13 21.64
N TYR A 280 -16.11 14.53 20.40
CA TYR A 280 -17.39 15.12 20.01
C TYR A 280 -18.60 14.27 20.42
N VAL A 281 -18.52 12.95 20.24
CA VAL A 281 -19.60 12.01 20.62
C VAL A 281 -19.37 11.33 21.98
N ASN A 282 -18.40 11.80 22.77
CA ASN A 282 -17.96 11.20 24.02
C ASN A 282 -17.65 9.70 23.87
N ALA A 283 -16.85 9.36 22.85
CA ALA A 283 -16.54 7.98 22.48
C ALA A 283 -15.92 7.18 23.64
N SER A 284 -15.17 7.81 24.55
CA SER A 284 -14.59 7.16 25.73
C SER A 284 -15.61 6.51 26.66
N SER A 285 -16.87 6.95 26.62
CA SER A 285 -17.97 6.37 27.41
C SER A 285 -18.75 5.27 26.66
N LYS A 286 -18.51 5.11 25.35
CA LYS A 286 -19.33 4.29 24.43
C LYS A 286 -18.53 3.19 23.73
N ILE A 287 -17.23 3.39 23.53
CA ILE A 287 -16.31 2.45 22.87
C ILE A 287 -15.36 1.86 23.91
N PRO A 288 -15.09 0.54 23.88
CA PRO A 288 -14.11 -0.07 24.77
C PRO A 288 -12.74 0.60 24.69
N ALA A 289 -12.12 0.89 25.84
CA ALA A 289 -10.83 1.60 25.91
C ALA A 289 -9.71 0.90 25.12
N GLY A 290 -9.72 -0.44 25.05
CA GLY A 290 -8.77 -1.22 24.26
C GLY A 290 -8.91 -1.03 22.74
N VAL A 291 -10.12 -0.77 22.23
CA VAL A 291 -10.35 -0.47 20.81
C VAL A 291 -9.85 0.93 20.48
N ILE A 292 -10.13 1.90 21.36
CA ILE A 292 -9.59 3.27 21.22
C ILE A 292 -8.07 3.25 21.23
N SER A 293 -7.44 2.63 22.24
CA SER A 293 -5.98 2.63 22.36
C SER A 293 -5.30 1.90 21.21
N ALA A 294 -5.81 0.75 20.77
CA ALA A 294 -5.26 0.01 19.63
C ALA A 294 -5.40 0.78 18.31
N GLY A 295 -6.57 1.37 18.04
CA GLY A 295 -6.81 2.15 16.83
C GLY A 295 -5.97 3.43 16.78
N LEU A 296 -5.86 4.13 17.90
CA LEU A 296 -5.01 5.30 18.04
C LEU A 296 -3.51 4.96 17.92
N ALA A 297 -3.03 3.89 18.55
CA ALA A 297 -1.63 3.46 18.40
C ALA A 297 -1.30 3.06 16.96
N ASN A 298 -2.24 2.40 16.28
CA ASN A 298 -2.09 2.06 14.87
C ASN A 298 -2.06 3.32 13.99
N LEU A 299 -2.96 4.29 14.22
CA LEU A 299 -2.94 5.58 13.54
C LEU A 299 -1.58 6.26 13.73
N ASP A 300 -1.08 6.36 14.97
CA ASP A 300 0.21 7.00 15.27
C ASP A 300 1.37 6.37 14.49
N ALA A 301 1.40 5.03 14.41
CA ALA A 301 2.41 4.30 13.64
C ALA A 301 2.33 4.57 12.13
N ARG A 302 1.13 4.87 11.60
CA ARG A 302 0.93 5.17 10.16
C ARG A 302 1.26 6.60 9.81
N ILE A 303 0.99 7.54 10.71
CA ILE A 303 1.18 8.96 10.44
C ILE A 303 2.57 9.48 10.87
N ALA A 304 3.32 8.72 11.67
CA ALA A 304 4.63 9.12 12.17
C ALA A 304 5.60 9.50 11.03
N GLY A 305 6.10 10.75 11.07
CA GLY A 305 7.02 11.27 10.07
C GLY A 305 6.42 11.50 8.69
N ARG A 306 5.09 11.43 8.54
CA ARG A 306 4.38 11.62 7.27
C ARG A 306 3.87 13.04 7.09
N SER A 307 3.64 13.37 5.82
CA SER A 307 3.01 14.63 5.39
C SER A 307 1.79 14.33 4.54
N PHE A 308 0.73 15.12 4.73
CA PHE A 308 -0.59 14.86 4.18
C PHE A 308 -1.07 16.02 3.31
N LYS A 309 -1.70 15.66 2.19
CA LYS A 309 -2.52 16.55 1.36
C LYS A 309 -4.00 16.37 1.72
N GLY A 310 -4.86 17.33 1.38
CA GLY A 310 -6.31 17.23 1.64
C GLY A 310 -7.00 18.58 1.80
N CYS A 311 -8.19 18.56 2.39
CA CYS A 311 -9.03 19.75 2.60
C CYS A 311 -9.79 19.67 3.92
N ILE A 312 -10.03 20.84 4.54
CA ILE A 312 -10.88 21.01 5.72
C ILE A 312 -11.99 21.99 5.35
N PHE A 313 -13.24 21.67 5.68
CA PHE A 313 -14.38 22.47 5.28
C PHE A 313 -15.61 22.22 6.16
N SER A 314 -16.59 23.12 6.05
CA SER A 314 -17.88 22.99 6.72
C SER A 314 -19.00 23.26 5.73
N TYR A 315 -20.07 22.50 5.86
CA TYR A 315 -21.25 22.65 5.02
C TYR A 315 -22.53 22.41 5.84
N ALA A 316 -23.66 22.71 5.23
CA ALA A 316 -24.95 22.32 5.73
C ALA A 316 -25.85 21.97 4.55
N ASP A 317 -26.76 21.03 4.75
CA ASP A 317 -27.78 20.69 3.76
C ASP A 317 -29.09 21.47 3.99
N ASP A 318 -29.21 22.07 5.17
CA ASP A 318 -30.32 22.92 5.58
C ASP A 318 -29.85 23.99 6.59
N PRO A 319 -30.69 25.01 6.89
CA PRO A 319 -30.32 26.08 7.84
C PRO A 319 -30.13 25.66 9.30
N TRP A 320 -30.61 24.48 9.69
CA TRP A 320 -30.69 23.98 11.07
C TRP A 320 -29.70 22.83 11.35
N SER A 321 -28.80 22.56 10.41
CA SER A 321 -27.72 21.60 10.56
C SER A 321 -26.36 22.21 10.25
N SER A 322 -25.31 21.52 10.66
CA SER A 322 -23.95 21.82 10.21
C SER A 322 -23.10 20.57 10.28
N HIS A 323 -22.26 20.43 9.26
CA HIS A 323 -21.22 19.42 9.14
C HIS A 323 -19.85 20.10 9.14
N SER A 324 -18.86 19.43 9.71
CA SER A 324 -17.45 19.79 9.64
C SER A 324 -16.67 18.55 9.23
N ALA A 325 -15.96 18.65 8.11
CA ALA A 325 -15.22 17.56 7.50
C ALA A 325 -13.74 17.92 7.33
N ALA A 326 -12.88 16.94 7.57
CA ALA A 326 -11.44 17.03 7.38
C ALA A 326 -10.93 15.77 6.69
N ILE A 327 -10.22 15.99 5.58
CA ILE A 327 -9.65 14.96 4.72
C ILE A 327 -8.13 15.07 4.80
N PHE A 328 -7.48 13.94 5.04
CA PHE A 328 -6.03 13.80 4.98
C PHE A 328 -5.67 12.59 4.11
N VAL A 329 -4.70 12.76 3.21
CA VAL A 329 -4.17 11.69 2.35
C VAL A 329 -2.64 11.76 2.42
N ASP A 330 -2.00 10.68 2.84
CA ASP A 330 -0.55 10.56 2.91
C ASP A 330 0.03 10.71 1.49
N THR A 331 0.97 11.65 1.35
CA THR A 331 1.62 11.97 0.08
C THR A 331 2.52 10.87 -0.46
N VAL A 332 2.85 9.85 0.34
CA VAL A 332 3.77 8.77 -0.02
C VAL A 332 3.05 7.46 -0.33
N ASN A 333 2.05 7.06 0.46
CA ASN A 333 1.44 5.73 0.36
C ASN A 333 -0.09 5.72 0.25
N GLY A 334 -0.73 6.89 0.15
CA GLY A 334 -2.18 6.99 0.01
C GLY A 334 -2.98 6.61 1.26
N PHE A 335 -2.35 6.42 2.44
CA PHE A 335 -3.10 6.26 3.68
C PHE A 335 -3.95 7.50 3.93
N SER A 336 -5.27 7.33 3.97
CA SER A 336 -6.21 8.44 4.11
C SER A 336 -7.02 8.38 5.40
N VAL A 337 -7.46 9.54 5.85
CA VAL A 337 -8.34 9.70 7.00
C VAL A 337 -9.38 10.75 6.65
N LEU A 338 -10.66 10.35 6.68
CA LEU A 338 -11.78 11.25 6.74
C LEU A 338 -12.27 11.30 8.18
N SER A 339 -12.48 12.52 8.64
CA SER A 339 -13.10 12.85 9.91
C SER A 339 -14.24 13.81 9.66
N GLU A 340 -15.44 13.44 10.11
CA GLU A 340 -16.62 14.27 9.98
C GLU A 340 -17.39 14.32 11.30
N THR A 341 -17.91 15.50 11.63
CA THR A 341 -18.84 15.70 12.74
C THR A 341 -20.02 16.51 12.26
N TRP A 342 -21.20 16.26 12.83
CA TRP A 342 -22.40 17.01 12.48
C TRP A 342 -23.33 17.20 13.66
N TRP A 343 -24.19 18.21 13.54
CA TRP A 343 -25.35 18.43 14.40
C TRP A 343 -26.56 18.89 13.59
N ALA A 344 -27.75 18.67 14.15
CA ALA A 344 -29.04 19.14 13.67
C ALA A 344 -29.97 19.49 14.87
N GLU A 345 -30.76 20.55 14.74
CA GLU A 345 -31.74 21.02 15.74
C GLU A 345 -33.05 20.22 15.78
#